data_AF-A0A7C3GSP2-F1
#
_entry.id   AF-A0A7C3GSP2-F1
#
_cell.length_a   1.000
_cell.length_b   1.000
_cell.length_c   1.000
_cell.angle_alpha   90.00
_cell.angle_beta   90.00
_cell.angle_gamma   90.00
#
_symmetry.space_group_name_H-M   'P 1'
#
loop_
_entity.id
_entity.type
_entity.pdbx_description
1 polymer ?
#
loop_
_entity_poly.entity_id
_entity_poly.type
_entity_poly.pdbx_seq_one_letter_code
_entity_poly.pdbx_strand_id
1 'polypeptide(L)' 'MHRSDIAMFGIKKLILGLIIGLLAGLWAGVNIGYDQPIWSNPFKAPALTEKAKGVATDAWQEAKKAARDSLDE' A
#
# COMPACT_ATOMS: atom_id res chain seq x y z
N MET A 1 -5.56 6.20 -35.96
CA MET A 1 -5.56 6.30 -34.49
C MET A 1 -6.70 5.45 -33.98
N HIS A 2 -6.41 4.30 -33.34
CA HIS A 2 -7.41 3.26 -33.07
C HIS A 2 -8.23 3.63 -31.82
N ARG A 3 -9.55 3.42 -31.86
CA ARG A 3 -10.49 3.71 -30.76
C ARG A 3 -10.10 3.04 -29.43
N SER A 4 -9.38 1.93 -29.51
CA SER A 4 -8.81 1.16 -28.39
C SER A 4 -7.75 1.93 -27.58
N ASP A 5 -6.93 2.75 -28.26
CA ASP A 5 -5.81 3.47 -27.62
C ASP A 5 -6.33 4.56 -26.67
N ILE A 6 -7.43 5.22 -27.04
CA ILE A 6 -8.08 6.27 -26.26
C ILE A 6 -8.72 5.69 -24.99
N ALA A 7 -9.39 4.53 -25.11
CA ALA A 7 -10.00 3.84 -23.97
C ALA A 7 -8.93 3.34 -22.98
N MET A 8 -7.85 2.75 -23.48
CA MET A 8 -6.73 2.30 -22.65
C MET A 8 -6.05 3.46 -21.93
N PHE A 9 -5.86 4.59 -22.60
CA PHE A 9 -5.33 5.81 -21.99
C PHE A 9 -6.24 6.37 -20.89
N GLY A 10 -7.56 6.33 -21.09
CA GLY A 10 -8.55 6.73 -20.07
C GLY A 10 -8.52 5.84 -18.83
N ILE A 11 -8.52 4.52 -19.00
CA ILE A 11 -8.47 3.55 -17.89
C ILE A 11 -7.17 3.70 -17.10
N LYS A 12 -6.02 3.84 -17.78
CA LYS A 12 -4.74 4.08 -17.12
C LYS A 12 -4.76 5.33 -16.24
N LYS A 13 -5.38 6.41 -16.71
CA LYS A 13 -5.54 7.64 -15.92
C LYS A 13 -6.46 7.47 -14.72
N LEU A 14 -7.55 6.72 -14.87
CA LEU A 14 -8.46 6.43 -13.76
C LEU A 14 -7.76 5.59 -12.68
N ILE A 15 -7.03 4.55 -13.07
CA ILE A 15 -6.25 3.73 -12.14
C ILE A 15 -5.18 4.59 -11.45
N LEU A 16 -4.47 5.44 -12.20
CA LEU A 16 -3.47 6.33 -11.63
C LEU A 16 -4.08 7.32 -10.64
N GLY A 17 -5.21 7.94 -10.99
CA GLY A 17 -5.95 8.83 -10.10
C GLY A 17 -6.44 8.13 -8.84
N LEU A 18 -6.94 6.89 -8.97
CA LEU A 18 -7.34 6.06 -7.83
C LEU A 18 -6.16 5.77 -6.91
N ILE A 19 -5.01 5.36 -7.46
CA ILE A 19 -3.79 5.10 -6.68
C ILE A 19 -3.35 6.36 -5.95
N ILE A 20 -3.29 7.50 -6.63
CA ILE A 20 -2.89 8.78 -6.01
C ILE A 20 -3.88 9.17 -4.91
N GLY A 21 -5.18 9.05 -5.16
CA GLY A 21 -6.23 9.37 -4.19
C GLY A 21 -6.18 8.47 -2.96
N LEU A 22 -5.93 7.17 -3.13
CA LEU A 22 -5.75 6.23 -2.03
C LEU A 22 -4.50 6.55 -1.20
N LEU A 23 -3.38 6.86 -1.84
CA LEU A 23 -2.15 7.22 -1.14
C LEU A 23 -2.29 8.52 -0.36
N ALA A 24 -2.86 9.56 -0.98
CA ALA A 24 -3.10 10.85 -0.34
C ALA A 24 -4.15 10.75 0.78
N GLY A 25 -5.22 10.00 0.55
CA GLY A 25 -6.28 9.75 1.54
C GLY A 25 -5.77 8.97 2.75
N LEU A 26 -4.96 7.93 2.53
CA LEU A 26 -4.34 7.16 3.61
C LEU A 26 -3.35 8.03 4.41
N TRP A 27 -2.54 8.83 3.73
CA TRP A 27 -1.61 9.76 4.37
C TRP A 27 -2.35 10.74 5.29
N ALA A 28 -3.36 11.43 4.76
CA ALA A 28 -4.15 12.39 5.52
C ALA A 28 -4.94 11.71 6.64
N GLY A 29 -5.55 10.55 6.37
CA GLY A 29 -6.32 9.79 7.35
C GLY A 29 -5.48 9.31 8.53
N VAL A 30 -4.26 8.82 8.28
CA VAL A 30 -3.32 8.43 9.36
C VAL A 30 -2.91 9.67 10.16
N ASN A 31 -2.53 10.77 9.52
CA ASN A 31 -2.12 11.96 10.27
C ASN A 31 -3.25 12.54 11.13
N ILE A 32 -4.47 12.64 10.60
CA ILE A 32 -5.64 13.12 11.36
C ILE A 32 -6.00 12.14 12.48
N GLY A 33 -5.98 10.83 12.23
CA GLY A 33 -6.34 9.81 13.22
C GLY A 33 -5.37 9.73 14.41
N TYR A 34 -4.11 10.13 14.24
CA TYR A 34 -3.09 10.17 15.29
C TYR A 34 -2.83 11.58 15.84
N ASP A 35 -3.70 12.55 15.52
CA ASP A 35 -3.60 13.97 15.92
C ASP A 35 -2.22 14.58 15.58
N GLN A 36 -1.68 14.19 14.43
CA GLN A 36 -0.41 14.67 13.89
C GLN A 36 -0.67 15.72 12.79
N PRO A 37 0.24 16.69 12.61
CA PRO A 37 0.16 17.61 11.47
C PRO A 37 0.08 16.85 10.14
N ILE A 38 -0.75 17.32 9.21
CA ILE A 38 -1.00 16.65 7.91
C ILE A 38 0.28 16.47 7.08
N TRP A 39 1.27 17.35 7.28
CA TRP A 39 2.57 17.31 6.60
C TRP A 39 3.64 16.49 7.35
N SER A 40 3.32 15.97 8.53
CA SER A 40 4.19 15.02 9.23
C SER A 40 4.23 13.70 8.48
N ASN A 41 5.35 12.98 8.60
CA ASN A 41 5.46 11.62 8.07
C ASN A 41 4.53 10.68 8.87
N PRO A 42 3.44 10.14 8.28
CA PRO A 42 2.47 9.28 8.97
C PRO A 42 3.09 7.97 9.47
N PHE A 43 4.24 7.57 8.92
CA PHE A 43 4.97 6.36 9.32
C PHE A 43 6.07 6.61 10.35
N LYS A 44 6.19 7.82 10.88
CA LYS A 44 7.20 8.15 11.91
C LYS A 44 6.77 7.74 13.32
N ALA A 45 5.47 7.57 13.55
CA ALA A 45 4.96 7.13 14.84
C ALA A 45 5.47 5.70 15.14
N PRO A 46 6.26 5.49 16.21
CA PRO A 46 6.90 4.19 16.49
C PRO A 46 5.90 3.03 16.54
N ALA A 47 4.72 3.27 17.13
CA ALA A 47 3.66 2.27 17.26
C ALA A 47 3.08 1.80 15.90
N LEU A 48 3.02 2.68 14.90
CA LEU A 48 2.57 2.32 13.55
C LEU A 48 3.64 1.53 12.80
N THR A 49 4.90 1.97 12.91
CA THR A 49 6.05 1.29 12.29
C THR A 49 6.23 -0.11 12.87
N GLU A 50 6.12 -0.27 14.19
CA GLU A 50 6.23 -1.57 14.86
C GLU A 50 5.10 -2.53 14.45
N LYS A 51 3.85 -2.04 14.42
CA LYS A 51 2.70 -2.86 13.96
C LYS A 51 2.86 -3.28 12.50
N ALA A 52 3.25 -2.36 11.62
CA ALA A 52 3.46 -2.67 10.21
C ALA A 52 4.61 -3.67 10.01
N LYS A 53 5.70 -3.53 10.78
CA LYS A 53 6.84 -4.44 10.75
C LYS A 53 6.49 -5.83 11.27
N GLY A 54 5.66 -5.93 12.31
CA GLY A 54 5.14 -7.20 12.81
C GLY A 54 4.37 -7.94 11.73
N VAL A 55 3.33 -7.31 11.18
CA VAL A 55 2.50 -7.90 10.11
C VAL A 55 3.33 -8.30 8.88
N ALA A 56 4.28 -7.45 8.48
CA ALA A 56 5.15 -7.76 7.35
C ALA A 56 6.05 -8.97 7.65
N THR A 57 6.58 -9.08 8.86
CA THR A 57 7.43 -10.21 9.27
C THR A 57 6.63 -11.50 9.30
N ASP A 58 5.41 -11.48 9.85
CA ASP A 58 4.52 -12.64 9.92
C ASP A 58 4.15 -13.13 8.51
N ALA A 59 3.75 -12.21 7.63
CA ALA A 59 3.45 -12.54 6.23
C ALA A 59 4.68 -13.12 5.50
N TRP A 60 5.88 -12.59 5.77
CA TRP A 60 7.12 -13.11 5.18
C TRP A 60 7.48 -14.50 5.68
N GLN A 61 7.25 -14.78 6.96
CA GLN A 61 7.48 -16.10 7.54
C GLN A 61 6.49 -17.12 6.99
N GLU A 62 5.21 -16.78 6.89
CA GLU A 62 4.21 -17.65 6.26
C GLU A 62 4.53 -17.93 4.80
N ALA A 63 4.88 -16.90 4.03
CA ALA A 63 5.28 -17.06 2.63
C ALA A 63 6.53 -17.96 2.49
N LYS A 64 7.54 -17.77 3.35
CA LYS A 64 8.73 -18.62 3.38
C LYS A 64 8.40 -20.06 3.74
N LYS A 65 7.50 -20.26 4.71
CA LYS A 65 7.08 -21.60 5.16
C LYS A 65 6.32 -22.31 4.05
N ALA A 66 5.33 -21.65 3.44
CA ALA A 66 4.58 -22.20 2.31
C ALA A 66 5.50 -22.54 1.13
N ALA A 67 6.44 -21.67 0.79
CA ALA A 67 7.42 -21.93 -0.27
C ALA A 67 8.37 -23.10 0.06
N ARG A 68 8.68 -23.33 1.35
CA ARG A 68 9.51 -24.46 1.79
C ARG A 68 8.74 -25.77 1.73
N ASP A 69 7.50 -25.79 2.22
CA ASP A 69 6.62 -26.96 2.18
C ASP A 69 6.39 -27.42 0.73
N SER A 70 6.24 -26.49 -0.23
CA SER A 70 6.12 -26.81 -1.66
C SER A 70 7.39 -27.35 -2.34
N LEU A 71 8.55 -27.32 -1.67
CA LEU A 71 9.81 -27.86 -2.20
C LEU A 71 10.20 -29.21 -1.58
N ASP A 72 9.60 -29.54 -0.43
CA ASP A 72 9.81 -30.80 0.26
C ASP A 72 8.71 -31.85 -0.09
N GLU A 73 7.66 -31.45 -0.83
CA GLU A 73 6.70 -32.31 -1.59
C GLU A 73 7.22 -32.65 -3.00
#